data_AF-A0A921ZL94-F1
#
_entry.id   AF-A0A921ZL94-F1
#
_cell.length_a   1.000
_cell.length_b   1.000
_cell.length_c   1.000
_cell.angle_alpha   90.00
_cell.angle_beta   90.00
_cell.angle_gamma   90.00
#
_symmetry.space_group_name_H-M   'P 1'
#
loop_
_entity.id
_entity.type
_entity.pdbx_description
1 polymer ?
#
loop_
_entity_poly.entity_id
_entity_poly.type
_entity_poly.pdbx_seq_one_letter_code
_entity_poly.pdbx_strand_id
1 'polypeptide(L)'
;MQSGRIESFVEESWGCATVYSVGSIVGTEETNDTARDTDLVATDPEVINTLSVLEPVEEVESIHDSPRKCSLNYFTSSLFATIMEDALTKIRILMECNNELRIIKTLTDMKTLLALKYSIKQTANTDELENIDPKNLACEEYKIIKLDSDRNYVAQTIIATYIDLCFNRSYVALEKSIKNILEHDEYRAALEEEEAKNKNLRRELNKQLRQQRNHIKAAVYESNMIIEKLKAQVEDSVLFTECRSRYTDKWQVARTEQHIQTIEETEVVSTEVLEYYKLRTDHEQRVHAEMELLINIILNETLERIEDWMRKYDEDMEKVDLKIRVKRTDFQNMRDKRLGLEKTFEDHDKVMKDWCTFKEIREQQRLYREKMNKSAIMVQAWWRGLLVRRKLGPFRVGKRGRKKKK
;
A
#
# COMPACT_ATOMS: atom_id res chain seq x y z
N MET A 1 -46.37 14.26 -39.57
CA MET A 1 -45.70 15.34 -38.84
C MET A 1 -45.84 15.00 -37.36
N GLN A 2 -44.83 14.79 -36.54
CA GLN A 2 -43.37 14.84 -36.64
C GLN A 2 -42.84 13.73 -35.72
N SER A 3 -41.70 13.16 -36.12
CA SER A 3 -41.01 12.03 -35.49
C SER A 3 -40.48 12.38 -34.09
N GLY A 4 -40.48 11.39 -33.21
CA GLY A 4 -39.69 11.41 -31.99
C GLY A 4 -38.19 11.34 -32.28
N ARG A 5 -37.40 11.83 -31.33
CA ARG A 5 -35.98 11.52 -31.15
C ARG A 5 -35.65 11.64 -29.67
N ILE A 6 -35.50 10.49 -29.02
CA ILE A 6 -34.88 10.37 -27.71
C ILE A 6 -33.39 10.15 -28.01
N GLU A 7 -32.56 11.13 -27.70
CA GLU A 7 -31.11 10.96 -27.69
C GLU A 7 -30.71 10.43 -26.30
N SER A 8 -30.25 9.19 -26.30
CA SER A 8 -29.49 8.59 -25.21
C SER A 8 -28.10 9.23 -25.15
N PHE A 9 -27.71 9.73 -23.98
CA PHE A 9 -26.30 9.95 -23.67
C PHE A 9 -25.94 9.08 -22.46
N VAL A 10 -25.27 7.97 -22.77
CA VAL A 10 -24.49 7.18 -21.81
C VAL A 10 -23.11 7.83 -21.80
N GLU A 11 -22.68 8.34 -20.65
CA GLU A 11 -21.26 8.54 -20.40
C GLU A 11 -20.87 7.85 -19.10
N GLU A 12 -20.04 6.83 -19.30
CA GLU A 12 -19.23 6.14 -18.32
C GLU A 12 -18.27 7.13 -17.65
N SER A 13 -18.20 7.14 -16.32
CA SER A 13 -16.96 7.44 -15.60
C SER A 13 -17.01 6.87 -14.19
N TRP A 14 -16.81 5.55 -14.10
CA TRP A 14 -16.24 4.94 -12.92
C TRP A 14 -14.71 5.11 -13.00
N GLY A 15 -14.11 5.74 -12.00
CA GLY A 15 -12.65 5.76 -11.82
C GLY A 15 -11.98 7.08 -12.20
N CYS A 16 -12.11 8.09 -11.36
CA CYS A 16 -11.08 9.14 -11.23
C CYS A 16 -10.66 9.20 -9.77
N ALA A 17 -9.41 8.80 -9.53
CA ALA A 17 -8.72 9.00 -8.27
C ALA A 17 -8.72 10.49 -7.92
N THR A 18 -9.13 10.82 -6.69
CA THR A 18 -8.91 12.15 -6.11
C THR A 18 -7.42 12.32 -5.86
N VAL A 19 -6.72 12.92 -6.83
CA VAL A 19 -5.39 13.47 -6.64
C VAL A 19 -5.52 14.72 -5.77
N TYR A 20 -4.95 14.67 -4.56
CA TYR A 20 -4.76 15.85 -3.72
C TYR A 20 -3.74 16.78 -4.41
N SER A 21 -4.23 17.88 -4.97
CA SER A 21 -3.39 19.02 -5.33
C SER A 21 -3.15 19.85 -4.07
N VAL A 22 -1.93 19.76 -3.52
CA VAL A 22 -1.43 20.68 -2.49
C VAL A 22 -1.28 22.06 -3.15
N GLY A 23 -2.29 22.92 -2.94
CA GLY A 23 -2.25 24.32 -3.32
C GLY A 23 -1.33 25.09 -2.39
N SER A 24 -0.18 25.48 -2.91
CA SER A 24 0.78 26.39 -2.30
C SER A 24 0.12 27.75 -2.06
N ILE A 25 0.16 28.22 -0.81
CA ILE A 25 -0.23 29.58 -0.42
C ILE A 25 0.84 30.52 -0.99
N VAL A 26 0.47 31.29 -2.01
CA VAL A 26 1.20 32.49 -2.44
C VAL A 26 0.29 33.66 -2.09
N GLY A 27 0.75 34.46 -1.13
CA GLY A 27 0.09 35.70 -0.75
C GLY A 27 0.22 36.73 -1.86
N THR A 28 -0.91 37.28 -2.27
CA THR A 28 -1.01 38.51 -3.04
C THR A 28 -1.57 39.59 -2.13
N GLU A 29 -0.71 40.52 -1.75
CA GLU A 29 -1.04 41.80 -1.16
C GLU A 29 -1.71 42.69 -2.22
N GLU A 30 -2.94 43.12 -1.96
CA GLU A 30 -3.49 44.36 -2.54
C GLU A 30 -4.18 45.15 -1.42
N THR A 31 -3.43 46.13 -0.93
CA THR A 31 -3.81 47.52 -0.64
C THR A 31 -5.30 47.82 -0.41
N ASN A 32 -5.62 48.25 0.81
CA ASN A 32 -6.67 49.23 1.02
C ASN A 32 -6.31 50.21 2.14
N ASP A 33 -6.28 51.48 1.75
CA ASP A 33 -5.99 52.66 2.55
C ASP A 33 -6.97 52.84 3.72
N THR A 34 -6.43 53.01 4.92
CA THR A 34 -7.06 53.81 5.98
C THR A 34 -5.99 54.52 6.78
N ALA A 35 -5.83 55.82 6.48
CA ALA A 35 -4.97 56.73 7.20
C ALA A 35 -5.54 57.08 8.58
N ARG A 36 -4.73 56.90 9.64
CA ARG A 36 -4.72 57.70 10.87
C ARG A 36 -3.47 57.41 11.71
N ASP A 37 -2.60 58.42 11.73
CA ASP A 37 -1.66 58.89 12.75
C ASP A 37 -0.94 57.91 13.68
N THR A 38 0.40 57.97 13.67
CA THR A 38 1.17 58.41 14.86
C THR A 38 2.64 58.66 14.53
N ASP A 39 3.09 59.83 14.98
CA ASP A 39 4.46 60.33 14.98
C ASP A 39 5.43 59.41 15.74
N LEU A 40 6.61 59.17 15.16
CA LEU A 40 7.83 58.82 15.87
C LEU A 40 9.02 59.52 15.20
N VAL A 41 9.37 60.69 15.76
CA VAL A 41 10.64 61.37 15.55
C VAL A 41 11.71 60.58 16.30
N ALA A 42 12.60 59.93 15.56
CA ALA A 42 13.83 59.34 16.09
C ALA A 42 14.94 60.40 16.10
N THR A 43 15.45 60.63 17.30
CA THR A 43 16.54 61.54 17.67
C THR A 43 17.91 61.05 17.21
N ASP A 44 18.73 62.00 16.74
CA ASP A 44 20.16 61.86 16.49
C ASP A 44 20.94 61.35 17.72
N PRO A 45 21.98 60.51 17.53
CA PRO A 45 22.95 60.21 18.58
C PRO A 45 24.33 60.73 18.17
N GLU A 46 24.82 61.78 18.81
CA GLU A 46 26.26 62.04 18.88
C GLU A 46 26.50 63.19 19.87
N VAL A 47 26.96 62.88 21.09
CA VAL A 47 28.04 63.58 21.82
C VAL A 47 28.27 62.80 23.12
N ILE A 48 29.27 61.91 23.15
CA ILE A 48 30.18 61.76 24.29
C ILE A 48 31.54 61.35 23.70
N ASN A 49 32.52 62.27 23.70
CA ASN A 49 33.88 61.84 23.95
C ASN A 49 34.66 62.90 24.73
N THR A 50 35.36 62.39 25.73
CA THR A 50 35.95 63.06 26.88
C THR A 50 37.32 63.67 26.59
N LEU A 51 37.55 64.83 27.21
CA LEU A 51 38.72 65.18 28.01
C LEU A 51 40.13 64.73 27.52
N SER A 52 40.96 65.69 27.11
CA SER A 52 42.42 65.59 27.21
C SER A 52 43.01 66.96 27.53
N VAL A 53 43.70 66.99 28.66
CA VAL A 53 44.54 68.04 29.23
C VAL A 53 45.72 68.38 28.30
N LEU A 54 46.09 69.67 28.22
CA LEU A 54 47.46 70.22 28.34
C LEU A 54 47.46 71.74 28.07
N GLU A 55 47.68 72.52 29.13
CA GLU A 55 48.36 73.84 29.07
C GLU A 55 49.86 73.64 28.74
N PRO A 56 50.69 74.69 28.49
CA PRO A 56 50.40 76.13 28.33
C PRO A 56 51.12 76.76 27.10
N VAL A 57 50.93 78.05 26.84
CA VAL A 57 52.00 79.06 26.64
C VAL A 57 51.34 80.45 26.60
N GLU A 58 51.87 81.34 27.43
CA GLU A 58 51.58 82.77 27.50
C GLU A 58 51.88 83.48 26.17
N GLU A 59 51.02 84.41 25.76
CA GLU A 59 51.49 85.64 25.12
C GLU A 59 50.58 86.81 25.49
N VAL A 60 51.25 87.91 25.84
CA VAL A 60 50.78 89.14 26.45
C VAL A 60 50.25 90.08 25.36
N GLU A 61 49.51 91.11 25.79
CA GLU A 61 49.03 92.30 25.05
C GLU A 61 47.59 92.14 24.49
N SER A 62 46.65 93.07 24.68
CA SER A 62 46.77 94.48 25.03
C SER A 62 45.54 94.96 25.81
N ILE A 63 45.81 95.93 26.67
CA ILE A 63 44.84 96.76 27.38
C ILE A 63 44.17 97.68 26.36
N HIS A 64 42.89 97.44 26.06
CA HIS A 64 41.99 98.47 25.55
C HIS A 64 40.67 98.40 26.31
N ASP A 65 40.45 99.43 27.14
CA ASP A 65 39.22 99.74 27.84
C ASP A 65 38.05 99.87 26.85
N SER A 66 37.29 98.79 26.67
CA SER A 66 35.86 98.87 26.44
C SER A 66 35.21 99.17 27.79
N PRO A 67 34.23 100.10 27.90
CA PRO A 67 33.58 100.37 29.17
C PRO A 67 32.93 99.07 29.64
N ARG A 68 33.46 98.48 30.71
CA ARG A 68 32.93 97.26 31.31
C ARG A 68 31.45 97.53 31.58
N LYS A 69 30.55 96.80 30.92
CA LYS A 69 29.08 97.01 31.00
C LYS A 69 28.55 96.99 32.45
N CYS A 70 29.34 96.44 33.37
CA CYS A 70 29.05 96.33 34.78
C CYS A 70 30.08 97.06 35.67
N SER A 71 30.82 98.07 35.17
CA SER A 71 31.69 98.89 36.01
C SER A 71 31.01 100.17 36.48
N LEU A 72 31.18 100.48 37.76
CA LEU A 72 30.67 101.68 38.40
C LEU A 72 31.80 102.69 38.62
N ASN A 73 31.44 103.98 38.63
CA ASN A 73 32.36 105.05 39.05
C ASN A 73 32.78 104.81 40.52
N TYR A 74 33.99 105.26 40.90
CA TYR A 74 34.52 105.02 42.24
C TYR A 74 33.54 105.44 43.36
N PHE A 75 32.99 106.66 43.25
CA PHE A 75 32.02 107.18 44.22
C PHE A 75 30.73 106.36 44.30
N THR A 76 30.21 105.90 43.16
CA THR A 76 28.98 105.09 43.13
C THR A 76 29.25 103.68 43.64
N SER A 77 30.38 103.08 43.26
CA SER A 77 30.82 101.77 43.76
C SER A 77 31.03 101.78 45.28
N SER A 78 31.67 102.82 45.82
CA SER A 78 31.86 102.96 47.27
C SER A 78 30.53 103.18 48.00
N LEU A 79 29.61 103.95 47.43
CA LEU A 79 28.28 104.15 48.02
C LEU A 79 27.51 102.83 48.08
N PHE A 80 27.47 102.08 46.97
CA PHE A 80 26.82 100.77 46.95
C PHE A 80 27.52 99.76 47.86
N ALA A 81 28.85 99.78 47.97
CA ALA A 81 29.59 98.94 48.91
C ALA A 81 29.18 99.23 50.36
N THR A 82 29.04 100.50 50.76
CA THR A 82 28.55 100.84 52.12
C THR A 82 27.12 100.38 52.38
N ILE A 83 26.26 100.41 51.34
CA ILE A 83 24.89 99.88 51.44
C ILE A 83 24.91 98.35 51.56
N MET A 84 25.78 97.66 50.81
CA MET A 84 25.95 96.21 50.93
C MET A 84 26.53 95.82 52.30
N GLU A 85 27.44 96.61 52.86
CA GLU A 85 27.99 96.41 54.20
C GLU A 85 26.93 96.59 55.30
N ASP A 86 26.08 97.62 55.19
CA ASP A 86 24.91 97.80 56.06
C ASP A 86 23.90 96.65 55.90
N ALA A 87 23.69 96.16 54.68
CA ALA A 87 22.84 94.99 54.44
C ALA A 87 23.43 93.71 55.05
N LEU A 88 24.74 93.49 54.94
CA LEU A 88 25.43 92.34 55.55
C LEU A 88 25.38 92.39 57.07
N THR A 89 25.60 93.56 57.67
CA THR A 89 25.49 93.73 59.12
C THR A 89 24.06 93.50 59.58
N LYS A 90 23.05 94.00 58.87
CA LYS A 90 21.63 93.71 59.16
C LYS A 90 21.29 92.22 59.04
N ILE A 91 21.74 91.54 57.99
CA ILE A 91 21.53 90.08 57.82
C ILE A 91 22.21 89.31 58.94
N ARG A 92 23.44 89.69 59.29
CA ARG A 92 24.18 89.07 60.39
C ARG A 92 23.48 89.27 61.74
N ILE A 93 23.00 90.48 62.02
CA ILE A 93 22.20 90.76 63.23
C ILE A 93 20.93 89.91 63.23
N LEU A 94 20.22 89.81 62.11
CA LEU A 94 19.02 88.95 62.00
C LEU A 94 19.34 87.47 62.23
N MET A 95 20.50 86.99 61.79
CA MET A 95 20.97 85.62 62.05
C MET A 95 21.35 85.41 63.52
N GLU A 96 22.03 86.38 64.13
CA GLU A 96 22.55 86.27 65.50
C GLU A 96 21.46 86.52 66.56
N CYS A 97 20.45 87.35 66.28
CA CYS A 97 19.38 87.69 67.22
C CYS A 97 18.22 86.67 67.24
N ASN A 98 18.07 85.82 66.21
CA ASN A 98 17.00 84.84 66.15
C ASN A 98 17.38 83.52 66.85
N ASN A 99 17.50 83.60 68.18
CA ASN A 99 17.93 82.49 69.04
C ASN A 99 16.99 81.28 68.97
N GLU A 100 15.68 81.49 68.84
CA GLU A 100 14.68 80.42 68.77
C GLU A 100 14.86 79.60 67.49
N LEU A 101 14.95 80.25 66.32
CA LEU A 101 15.14 79.55 65.05
C LEU A 101 16.50 78.83 64.99
N ARG A 102 17.53 79.39 65.63
CA ARG A 102 18.85 78.78 65.74
C ARG A 102 18.82 77.52 66.61
N ILE A 103 18.11 77.55 67.74
CA ILE A 103 17.91 76.37 68.59
C ILE A 103 17.16 75.28 67.80
N ILE A 104 16.09 75.64 67.11
CA ILE A 104 15.31 74.67 66.34
C ILE A 104 16.14 74.08 65.19
N LYS A 105 16.93 74.90 64.48
CA LYS A 105 17.87 74.41 63.47
C LYS A 105 18.93 73.46 64.06
N THR A 106 19.50 73.79 65.22
CA THR A 106 20.46 72.87 65.87
C THR A 106 19.82 71.57 66.32
N LEU A 107 18.51 71.55 66.59
CA LEU A 107 17.76 70.35 66.92
C LEU A 107 17.46 69.51 65.66
N THR A 108 17.14 70.13 64.52
CA THR A 108 16.96 69.42 63.24
C THR A 108 18.30 68.85 62.74
N ASP A 109 19.36 69.65 62.81
CA ASP A 109 20.72 69.26 62.44
C ASP A 109 21.37 68.34 63.50
N MET A 110 20.70 68.02 64.61
CA MET A 110 21.30 67.25 65.69
C MET A 110 21.81 65.88 65.22
N LYS A 111 21.09 65.24 64.29
CA LYS A 111 21.52 63.96 63.69
C LYS A 111 22.80 64.11 62.87
N THR A 112 22.91 65.17 62.07
CA THR A 112 24.09 65.43 61.22
C THR A 112 25.27 65.90 62.06
N LEU A 113 25.04 66.73 63.08
CA LEU A 113 26.05 67.19 64.05
C LEU A 113 26.59 66.06 64.92
N LEU A 114 25.74 65.11 65.34
CA LEU A 114 26.18 63.90 66.03
C LEU A 114 27.04 63.01 65.11
N ALA A 115 26.63 62.84 63.85
CA ALA A 115 27.42 62.09 62.87
C ALA A 115 28.81 62.71 62.63
N LEU A 116 28.89 64.04 62.54
CA LEU A 116 30.15 64.77 62.42
C LEU A 116 31.04 64.63 63.67
N LYS A 117 30.45 64.72 64.88
CA LYS A 117 31.19 64.56 66.14
C LYS A 117 31.80 63.16 66.29
N TYR A 118 31.12 62.13 65.80
CA TYR A 118 31.58 60.73 65.88
C TYR A 118 32.26 60.22 64.60
N SER A 119 32.59 61.11 63.64
CA SER A 119 33.27 60.76 62.39
C SER A 119 32.57 59.66 61.56
N ILE A 120 31.24 59.60 61.62
CA ILE A 120 30.44 58.69 60.81
C ILE A 120 30.38 59.26 59.38
N LYS A 121 30.79 58.48 58.38
CA LYS A 121 30.69 58.87 56.96
C LYS A 121 29.23 59.13 56.61
N GLN A 122 28.90 60.39 56.32
CA GLN A 122 27.61 60.74 55.74
C GLN A 122 27.55 60.21 54.30
N THR A 123 26.41 59.62 53.92
CA THR A 123 26.13 59.29 52.52
C THR A 123 26.11 60.58 51.72
N ALA A 124 26.94 60.67 50.68
CA ALA A 124 26.89 61.81 49.77
C ALA A 124 25.51 61.80 49.10
N ASN A 125 24.67 62.78 49.43
CA ASN A 125 23.39 62.97 48.76
C ASN A 125 23.68 63.18 47.27
N THR A 126 23.20 62.27 46.44
CA THR A 126 23.44 62.29 45.00
C THR A 126 22.43 63.19 44.27
N ASP A 127 21.32 63.53 44.94
CA ASP A 127 20.25 64.37 44.43
C ASP A 127 19.81 65.38 45.52
N GLU A 128 19.58 66.64 45.14
CA GLU A 128 19.11 67.71 46.03
C GLU A 128 17.72 67.40 46.64
N LEU A 129 17.02 66.41 46.08
CA LEU A 129 15.66 66.00 46.45
C LEU A 129 15.58 64.68 47.24
N GLU A 130 16.68 63.95 47.45
CA GLU A 130 16.69 62.60 48.06
C GLU A 130 16.17 62.53 49.50
N ASN A 131 16.30 63.62 50.26
CA ASN A 131 15.87 63.71 51.66
C ASN A 131 14.57 64.52 51.85
N ILE A 132 13.91 64.93 50.76
CA ILE A 132 12.69 65.75 50.80
C ILE A 132 11.50 64.86 50.47
N ASP A 133 10.68 64.55 51.48
CA ASP A 133 9.43 63.81 51.26
C ASP A 133 8.42 64.67 50.49
N PRO A 134 8.05 64.33 49.23
CA PRO A 134 7.18 65.17 48.40
C PRO A 134 5.73 65.27 48.93
N LYS A 135 5.36 64.39 49.88
CA LYS A 135 4.05 64.41 50.56
C LYS A 135 4.06 65.20 51.87
N ASN A 136 5.23 65.63 52.35
CA ASN A 136 5.40 66.29 53.65
C ASN A 136 6.23 67.59 53.56
N LEU A 137 6.05 68.38 52.48
CA LEU A 137 6.67 69.70 52.31
C LEU A 137 6.24 70.73 53.38
N ALA A 138 5.19 70.44 54.13
CA ALA A 138 4.69 71.32 55.19
C ALA A 138 5.44 71.13 56.52
N CYS A 139 6.36 70.16 56.62
CA CYS A 139 7.11 69.93 57.84
C CYS A 139 7.98 71.14 58.21
N GLU A 140 8.05 71.43 59.50
CA GLU A 140 8.79 72.59 60.00
C GLU A 140 10.30 72.46 59.76
N GLU A 141 10.79 71.22 59.72
CA GLU A 141 12.17 70.87 59.40
C GLU A 141 12.57 71.30 57.98
N TYR A 142 11.75 70.99 56.96
CA TYR A 142 12.00 71.42 55.58
C TYR A 142 11.95 72.94 55.44
N LYS A 143 10.97 73.60 56.07
CA LYS A 143 10.87 75.07 56.02
C LYS A 143 12.11 75.73 56.61
N ILE A 144 12.61 75.23 57.74
CA ILE A 144 13.80 75.80 58.40
C ILE A 144 15.06 75.55 57.58
N ILE A 145 15.23 74.35 57.02
CA ILE A 145 16.38 74.02 56.15
C ILE A 145 16.34 74.87 54.88
N LYS A 146 15.19 74.97 54.21
CA LYS A 146 15.03 75.81 53.01
C LYS A 146 15.32 77.28 53.32
N LEU A 147 14.74 77.80 54.40
CA LEU A 147 14.91 79.20 54.79
C LEU A 147 16.38 79.50 55.13
N ASP A 148 17.09 78.57 55.76
CA ASP A 148 18.53 78.69 55.99
C ASP A 148 19.35 78.67 54.69
N SER A 149 19.03 77.77 53.75
CA SER A 149 19.64 77.74 52.42
C SER A 149 19.41 79.05 51.65
N ASP A 150 18.17 79.56 51.63
CA ASP A 150 17.80 80.82 51.00
C ASP A 150 18.57 82.00 51.62
N ARG A 151 18.67 82.03 52.96
CA ARG A 151 19.45 83.05 53.69
C ARG A 151 20.93 82.99 53.37
N ASN A 152 21.52 81.80 53.36
CA ASN A 152 22.93 81.60 53.04
C ASN A 152 23.22 82.01 51.60
N TYR A 153 22.33 81.68 50.66
CA TYR A 153 22.45 82.08 49.26
C TYR A 153 22.42 83.61 49.10
N VAL A 154 21.47 84.29 49.75
CA VAL A 154 21.39 85.76 49.75
C VAL A 154 22.63 86.38 50.40
N ALA A 155 23.08 85.87 51.54
CA ALA A 155 24.27 86.35 52.23
C ALA A 155 25.52 86.18 51.36
N GLN A 156 25.73 85.01 50.74
CA GLN A 156 26.85 84.76 49.84
C GLN A 156 26.80 85.65 48.60
N THR A 157 25.62 85.88 48.03
CA THR A 157 25.43 86.78 46.90
C THR A 157 25.77 88.22 47.27
N ILE A 158 25.36 88.69 48.45
CA ILE A 158 25.69 90.03 48.94
C ILE A 158 27.18 90.15 49.28
N ILE A 159 27.80 89.13 49.88
CA ILE A 159 29.25 89.10 50.15
C ILE A 159 30.04 89.15 48.83
N ALA A 160 29.67 88.32 47.86
CA ALA A 160 30.33 88.28 46.56
C ALA A 160 30.21 89.63 45.82
N THR A 161 29.04 90.27 45.90
CA THR A 161 28.82 91.60 45.30
C THR A 161 29.53 92.71 46.04
N TYR A 162 29.62 92.66 47.37
CA TYR A 162 30.43 93.56 48.17
C TYR A 162 31.91 93.47 47.79
N ILE A 163 32.46 92.25 47.69
CA ILE A 163 33.85 92.02 47.27
C ILE A 163 34.08 92.54 45.85
N ASP A 164 33.19 92.25 44.91
CA ASP A 164 33.28 92.74 43.53
C ASP A 164 33.22 94.28 43.43
N LEU A 165 32.39 94.93 44.25
CA LEU A 165 32.28 96.39 44.31
C LEU A 165 33.52 97.05 44.94
N CYS A 166 34.12 96.40 45.94
CA CYS A 166 35.32 96.90 46.63
C CYS A 166 36.60 96.76 45.80
N PHE A 167 36.80 95.61 45.15
CA PHE A 167 38.05 95.32 44.43
C PHE A 167 37.96 95.59 42.92
N ASN A 168 36.85 95.20 42.28
CA ASN A 168 36.72 95.21 40.81
C ASN A 168 35.88 96.38 40.29
N ARG A 169 35.26 97.15 41.21
CA ARG A 169 34.28 98.22 40.93
C ARG A 169 33.16 97.75 40.03
N SER A 170 32.75 96.50 40.18
CA SER A 170 31.76 95.86 39.33
C SER A 170 30.71 95.10 40.13
N TYR A 171 29.62 94.71 39.47
CA TYR A 171 28.52 93.94 40.07
C TYR A 171 28.26 92.62 39.32
N VAL A 172 29.30 92.05 38.72
CA VAL A 172 29.22 90.84 37.89
C VAL A 172 28.69 89.64 38.69
N ALA A 173 29.09 89.49 39.96
CA ALA A 173 28.53 88.47 40.85
C ALA A 173 27.00 88.57 40.99
N LEU A 174 26.43 89.78 41.07
CA LEU A 174 24.98 89.98 41.18
C LEU A 174 24.30 89.57 39.88
N GLU A 175 24.82 90.07 38.76
CA GLU A 175 24.26 89.78 37.44
C GLU A 175 24.27 88.28 37.15
N LYS A 176 25.36 87.58 37.49
CA LYS A 176 25.46 86.12 37.36
C LYS A 176 24.44 85.41 38.25
N SER A 177 24.27 85.82 39.50
CA SER A 177 23.28 85.22 40.41
C SER A 177 21.84 85.41 39.91
N ILE A 178 21.51 86.58 39.33
CA ILE A 178 20.19 86.87 38.77
C ILE A 178 19.95 86.03 37.51
N LYS A 179 20.96 85.93 36.61
CA LYS A 179 20.85 85.08 35.41
C LYS A 179 20.60 83.62 35.78
N ASN A 180 21.35 83.08 36.75
CA ASN A 180 21.14 81.72 37.23
C ASN A 180 19.70 81.51 37.76
N ILE A 181 19.13 82.48 38.50
CA ILE A 181 17.74 82.38 38.98
C ILE A 181 16.75 82.33 37.80
N LEU A 182 16.92 83.23 36.83
CA LEU A 182 16.07 83.28 35.64
C LEU A 182 16.16 81.98 34.82
N GLU A 183 17.36 81.46 34.60
CA GLU A 183 17.58 80.18 33.90
C GLU A 183 16.94 79.01 34.65
N HIS A 184 17.01 78.98 35.98
CA HIS A 184 16.33 77.96 36.79
C HIS A 184 14.80 78.06 36.73
N ASP A 185 14.25 79.28 36.72
CA ASP A 185 12.80 79.47 36.62
C ASP A 185 12.28 79.10 35.22
N GLU A 186 13.02 79.44 34.16
CA GLU A 186 12.74 78.99 32.79
C GLU A 186 12.81 77.46 32.67
N TYR A 187 13.83 76.83 33.26
CA TYR A 187 13.95 75.38 33.29
C TYR A 187 12.79 74.71 34.03
N ARG A 188 12.36 75.26 35.18
CA ARG A 188 11.19 74.76 35.93
C ARG A 188 9.90 74.87 35.11
N ALA A 189 9.68 75.99 34.42
CA ALA A 189 8.52 76.17 33.56
C ALA A 189 8.52 75.17 32.39
N ALA A 190 9.67 74.94 31.76
CA ALA A 190 9.82 73.92 30.71
C ALA A 190 9.53 72.51 31.25
N LEU A 191 10.01 72.18 32.45
CA LEU A 191 9.78 70.89 33.08
C LEU A 191 8.30 70.66 33.42
N GLU A 192 7.58 71.70 33.88
CA GLU A 192 6.14 71.64 34.12
C GLU A 192 5.35 71.39 32.84
N GLU A 193 5.73 72.03 31.73
CA GLU A 193 5.09 71.81 30.44
C GLU A 193 5.31 70.36 29.95
N GLU A 194 6.52 69.84 30.08
CA GLU A 194 6.86 68.46 29.72
C GLU A 194 6.17 67.43 30.64
N GLU A 195 6.02 67.72 31.93
CA GLU A 195 5.23 66.87 32.85
C GLU A 195 3.77 66.82 32.41
N ALA A 196 3.18 67.97 32.05
CA ALA A 196 1.80 68.05 31.59
C ALA A 196 1.60 67.27 30.27
N LYS A 197 2.53 67.41 29.31
CA LYS A 197 2.54 66.61 28.06
C LYS A 197 2.64 65.12 28.35
N ASN A 198 3.59 64.71 29.19
CA ASN A 198 3.77 63.32 29.59
C ASN A 198 2.54 62.75 30.28
N LYS A 199 1.88 63.52 31.14
CA LYS A 199 0.65 63.13 31.82
C LYS A 199 -0.50 62.91 30.84
N ASN A 200 -0.62 63.76 29.82
CA ASN A 200 -1.62 63.61 28.77
C ASN A 200 -1.31 62.38 27.89
N LEU A 201 -0.06 62.20 27.47
CA LEU A 201 0.39 61.04 26.70
C LEU A 201 0.09 59.73 27.45
N ARG A 202 0.41 59.66 28.76
CA ARG A 202 0.10 58.51 29.61
C ARG A 202 -1.40 58.21 29.66
N ARG A 203 -2.27 59.23 29.68
CA ARG A 203 -3.73 59.02 29.65
C ARG A 203 -4.18 58.45 28.32
N GLU A 204 -3.68 58.99 27.20
CA GLU A 204 -4.07 58.51 25.87
C GLU A 204 -3.56 57.10 25.60
N LEU A 205 -2.31 56.79 25.95
CA LEU A 205 -1.76 55.43 25.85
C LEU A 205 -2.56 54.43 26.70
N ASN A 206 -2.96 54.81 27.92
CA ASN A 206 -3.82 53.95 28.75
C ASN A 206 -5.21 53.73 28.13
N LYS A 207 -5.77 54.74 27.44
CA LYS A 207 -7.04 54.62 26.72
C LYS A 207 -6.90 53.70 25.52
N GLN A 208 -5.85 53.85 24.72
CA GLN A 208 -5.53 52.96 23.59
C GLN A 208 -5.34 51.52 24.06
N LEU A 209 -4.58 51.29 25.15
CA LEU A 209 -4.42 49.96 25.74
C LEU A 209 -5.76 49.32 26.13
N ARG A 210 -6.69 50.09 26.71
CA ARG A 210 -8.03 49.60 27.06
C ARG A 210 -8.84 49.26 25.81
N GLN A 211 -8.79 50.10 24.79
CA GLN A 211 -9.47 49.87 23.52
C GLN A 211 -8.94 48.61 22.82
N GLN A 212 -7.62 48.47 22.71
CA GLN A 212 -6.96 47.28 22.14
C GLN A 212 -7.33 46.01 22.92
N ARG A 213 -7.31 46.06 24.26
CA ARG A 213 -7.72 44.93 25.09
C ARG A 213 -9.17 44.52 24.84
N ASN A 214 -10.08 45.48 24.68
CA ASN A 214 -11.48 45.21 24.39
C ASN A 214 -11.67 44.65 22.97
N HIS A 215 -10.97 45.21 21.98
CA HIS A 215 -10.97 44.73 20.60
C HIS A 215 -10.48 43.27 20.53
N ILE A 216 -9.34 42.96 21.15
CA ILE A 216 -8.80 41.60 21.21
C ILE A 216 -9.82 40.64 21.87
N LYS A 217 -10.44 41.03 22.98
CA LYS A 217 -11.48 40.21 23.63
C LYS A 217 -12.67 39.93 22.71
N ALA A 218 -13.14 40.93 21.98
CA ALA A 218 -14.24 40.79 21.04
C ALA A 218 -13.88 39.85 19.88
N ALA A 219 -12.70 40.05 19.27
CA ALA A 219 -12.21 39.22 18.18
C ALA A 219 -12.00 37.75 18.61
N VAL A 220 -11.48 37.52 19.83
CA VAL A 220 -11.34 36.18 20.40
C VAL A 220 -12.72 35.53 20.61
N TYR A 221 -13.69 36.27 21.12
CA TYR A 221 -15.05 35.76 21.31
C TYR A 221 -15.71 35.39 19.99
N GLU A 222 -15.62 36.26 18.97
CA GLU A 222 -16.16 35.99 17.63
C GLU A 222 -15.49 34.77 16.99
N SER A 223 -14.16 34.69 17.07
CA SER A 223 -13.40 33.53 16.58
C SER A 223 -13.83 32.24 17.28
N ASN A 224 -14.03 32.27 18.61
CA ASN A 224 -14.50 31.12 19.36
C ASN A 224 -15.92 30.69 18.94
N MET A 225 -16.84 31.64 18.71
CA MET A 225 -18.17 31.32 18.19
C MET A 225 -18.11 30.67 16.80
N ILE A 226 -17.23 31.15 15.91
CA ILE A 226 -17.02 30.54 14.60
C ILE A 226 -16.48 29.12 14.75
N ILE A 227 -15.51 28.92 15.64
CA ILE A 227 -14.94 27.59 15.93
C ILE A 227 -16.02 26.64 16.44
N GLU A 228 -16.88 27.07 17.37
CA GLU A 228 -17.99 26.26 17.87
C GLU A 228 -18.99 25.88 16.77
N LYS A 229 -19.35 26.84 15.90
CA LYS A 229 -20.22 26.58 14.75
C LYS A 229 -19.59 25.55 13.78
N LEU A 230 -18.31 25.70 13.47
CA LEU A 230 -17.60 24.77 12.60
C LEU A 230 -17.49 23.38 13.23
N LYS A 231 -17.25 23.28 14.55
CA LYS A 231 -17.26 22.00 15.27
C LYS A 231 -18.60 21.30 15.16
N ALA A 232 -19.70 22.01 15.41
CA ALA A 232 -21.05 21.46 15.28
C ALA A 232 -21.32 20.97 13.84
N GLN A 233 -20.91 21.72 12.81
CA GLN A 233 -21.05 21.29 11.41
C GLN A 233 -20.25 20.03 11.09
N VAL A 234 -19.04 19.89 11.64
CA VAL A 234 -18.22 18.68 11.46
C VAL A 234 -18.87 17.50 12.16
N GLU A 235 -19.34 17.68 13.39
CA GLU A 235 -20.04 16.63 14.15
C GLU A 235 -21.31 16.17 13.42
N ASP A 236 -22.14 17.09 12.93
CA ASP A 236 -23.33 16.78 12.13
C ASP A 236 -22.98 16.03 10.83
N SER A 237 -21.91 16.45 10.14
CA SER A 237 -21.40 15.77 8.93
C SER A 237 -20.98 14.33 9.23
N VAL A 238 -20.28 14.11 10.34
CA VAL A 238 -19.84 12.77 10.76
C VAL A 238 -21.07 11.90 11.05
N LEU A 239 -22.02 12.41 11.84
CA LEU A 239 -23.26 11.70 12.16
C LEU A 239 -24.08 11.36 10.91
N PHE A 240 -24.22 12.32 9.99
CA PHE A 240 -24.93 12.12 8.73
C PHE A 240 -24.26 11.02 7.88
N THR A 241 -22.94 11.07 7.77
CA THR A 241 -22.15 10.09 7.01
C THR A 241 -22.28 8.70 7.63
N GLU A 242 -22.20 8.58 8.95
CA GLU A 242 -22.38 7.31 9.66
C GLU A 242 -23.80 6.74 9.46
N CYS A 243 -24.83 7.58 9.61
CA CYS A 243 -26.22 7.19 9.39
C CYS A 243 -26.43 6.70 7.95
N ARG A 244 -25.87 7.42 6.98
CA ARG A 244 -25.93 7.05 5.57
C ARG A 244 -25.18 5.74 5.29
N SER A 245 -23.98 5.55 5.85
CA SER A 245 -23.22 4.30 5.72
C SER A 245 -24.04 3.12 6.24
N ARG A 246 -24.54 3.21 7.47
CA ARG A 246 -25.38 2.16 8.08
C ARG A 246 -26.63 1.85 7.26
N TYR A 247 -27.25 2.88 6.67
CA TYR A 247 -28.40 2.69 5.78
C TYR A 247 -28.00 1.95 4.49
N THR A 248 -26.93 2.39 3.83
CA THR A 248 -26.42 1.76 2.60
C THR A 248 -26.01 0.31 2.85
N ASP A 249 -25.33 0.02 3.96
CA ASP A 249 -24.90 -1.33 4.31
C ASP A 249 -26.11 -2.25 4.50
N LYS A 250 -27.10 -1.82 5.29
CA LYS A 250 -28.35 -2.59 5.49
C LYS A 250 -29.12 -2.77 4.19
N TRP A 251 -29.17 -1.74 3.35
CA TRP A 251 -29.82 -1.82 2.04
C TRP A 251 -29.12 -2.81 1.12
N GLN A 252 -27.78 -2.82 1.09
CA GLN A 252 -27.00 -3.78 0.33
C GLN A 252 -27.23 -5.20 0.83
N VAL A 253 -27.18 -5.43 2.15
CA VAL A 253 -27.44 -6.76 2.75
C VAL A 253 -28.83 -7.26 2.37
N ALA A 254 -29.88 -6.45 2.58
CA ALA A 254 -31.24 -6.83 2.23
C ALA A 254 -31.41 -7.15 0.73
N ARG A 255 -30.72 -6.39 -0.13
CA ARG A 255 -30.73 -6.64 -1.58
C ARG A 255 -30.00 -7.93 -1.93
N THR A 256 -28.86 -8.21 -1.30
CA THR A 256 -28.13 -9.47 -1.53
C THR A 256 -28.93 -10.67 -1.03
N GLU A 257 -29.57 -10.58 0.13
CA GLU A 257 -30.46 -11.62 0.65
C GLU A 257 -31.63 -11.87 -0.31
N GLN A 258 -32.28 -10.81 -0.81
CA GLN A 258 -33.33 -10.93 -1.81
C GLN A 258 -32.84 -11.62 -3.09
N HIS A 259 -31.65 -11.26 -3.59
CA HIS A 259 -31.07 -11.89 -4.76
C HIS A 259 -30.75 -13.36 -4.54
N ILE A 260 -30.14 -13.71 -3.40
CA ILE A 260 -29.86 -15.11 -3.03
C ILE A 260 -31.16 -15.91 -3.01
N GLN A 261 -32.19 -15.40 -2.33
CA GLN A 261 -33.47 -16.08 -2.26
C GLN A 261 -34.12 -16.24 -3.64
N THR A 262 -34.05 -15.22 -4.50
CA THR A 262 -34.59 -15.30 -5.87
C THR A 262 -33.84 -16.37 -6.68
N ILE A 263 -32.51 -16.43 -6.55
CA ILE A 263 -31.68 -17.44 -7.21
C ILE A 263 -32.08 -18.82 -6.71
N GLU A 264 -32.12 -19.03 -5.38
CA GLU A 264 -32.53 -20.29 -4.77
C GLU A 264 -33.91 -20.75 -5.28
N GLU A 265 -34.92 -19.87 -5.27
CA GLU A 265 -36.26 -20.18 -5.77
C GLU A 265 -36.27 -20.62 -7.24
N THR A 266 -35.43 -20.01 -8.08
CA THR A 266 -35.31 -20.39 -9.51
C THR A 266 -34.47 -21.65 -9.74
N GLU A 267 -33.42 -21.85 -8.95
CA GLU A 267 -32.49 -22.95 -9.09
C GLU A 267 -33.06 -24.23 -8.51
N VAL A 268 -33.83 -24.19 -7.41
CA VAL A 268 -34.41 -25.39 -6.77
C VAL A 268 -35.13 -26.27 -7.78
N VAL A 269 -36.04 -25.70 -8.58
CA VAL A 269 -36.77 -26.47 -9.61
C VAL A 269 -35.82 -27.09 -10.64
N SER A 270 -34.80 -26.33 -11.08
CA SER A 270 -33.82 -26.81 -12.05
C SER A 270 -32.93 -27.92 -11.46
N THR A 271 -32.55 -27.79 -10.18
CA THR A 271 -31.75 -28.79 -9.46
C THR A 271 -32.52 -30.08 -9.24
N GLU A 272 -33.80 -30.02 -8.83
CA GLU A 272 -34.65 -31.20 -8.68
C GLU A 272 -34.83 -31.95 -10.01
N VAL A 273 -35.05 -31.21 -11.10
CA VAL A 273 -35.16 -31.80 -12.46
C VAL A 273 -33.85 -32.46 -12.87
N LEU A 274 -32.70 -31.81 -12.60
CA LEU A 274 -31.38 -32.35 -12.92
C LEU A 274 -31.11 -33.64 -12.11
N GLU A 275 -31.40 -33.64 -10.81
CA GLU A 275 -31.27 -34.82 -9.95
C GLU A 275 -32.14 -35.98 -10.43
N TYR A 276 -33.38 -35.71 -10.82
CA TYR A 276 -34.28 -36.72 -11.40
C TYR A 276 -33.69 -37.36 -12.66
N TYR A 277 -33.22 -36.55 -13.62
CA TYR A 277 -32.62 -37.09 -14.85
C TYR A 277 -31.28 -37.79 -14.61
N LYS A 278 -30.50 -37.33 -13.62
CA LYS A 278 -29.26 -38.01 -13.20
C LYS A 278 -29.57 -39.41 -12.67
N LEU A 279 -30.52 -39.54 -11.73
CA LEU A 279 -30.92 -40.83 -11.19
C LEU A 279 -31.49 -41.76 -12.28
N ARG A 280 -32.27 -41.20 -13.20
CA ARG A 280 -32.81 -41.95 -14.34
C ARG A 280 -31.69 -42.45 -15.26
N THR A 281 -30.71 -41.62 -15.56
CA THR A 281 -29.55 -41.98 -16.39
C THR A 281 -28.73 -43.09 -15.72
N ASP A 282 -28.47 -42.98 -14.40
CA ASP A 282 -27.76 -44.01 -13.65
C ASP A 282 -28.51 -45.36 -13.66
N HIS A 283 -29.85 -45.32 -13.60
CA HIS A 283 -30.67 -46.51 -13.72
C HIS A 283 -30.62 -47.13 -15.13
N GLU A 284 -30.76 -46.30 -16.17
CA GLU A 284 -30.67 -46.74 -17.57
C GLU A 284 -29.29 -47.35 -17.86
N GLN A 285 -28.20 -46.76 -17.35
CA GLN A 285 -26.85 -47.32 -17.46
C GLN A 285 -26.72 -48.68 -16.76
N ARG A 286 -27.32 -48.86 -15.59
CA ARG A 286 -27.31 -50.15 -14.88
C ARG A 286 -28.06 -51.23 -15.67
N VAL A 287 -29.28 -50.92 -16.14
CA VAL A 287 -30.08 -51.84 -16.95
C VAL A 287 -29.36 -52.19 -18.25
N HIS A 288 -28.70 -51.21 -18.89
CA HIS A 288 -27.90 -51.45 -20.09
C HIS A 288 -26.76 -52.44 -19.83
N ALA A 289 -25.99 -52.24 -18.75
CA ALA A 289 -24.91 -53.15 -18.37
C ALA A 289 -25.42 -54.58 -18.08
N GLU A 290 -26.56 -54.72 -17.43
CA GLU A 290 -27.20 -56.03 -17.19
C GLU A 290 -27.66 -56.69 -18.49
N MET A 291 -28.21 -55.92 -19.43
CA MET A 291 -28.61 -56.42 -20.75
C MET A 291 -27.39 -56.85 -21.57
N GLU A 292 -26.31 -56.06 -21.57
CA GLU A 292 -25.04 -56.43 -22.22
C GLU A 292 -24.47 -57.72 -21.63
N LEU A 293 -24.51 -57.87 -20.30
CA LEU A 293 -24.08 -59.10 -19.63
C LEU A 293 -24.92 -60.30 -20.07
N LEU A 294 -26.26 -60.16 -20.12
CA LEU A 294 -27.16 -61.22 -20.57
C LEU A 294 -26.90 -61.61 -22.03
N ILE A 295 -26.74 -60.62 -22.92
CA ILE A 295 -26.40 -60.86 -24.33
C ILE A 295 -25.06 -61.60 -24.44
N ASN A 296 -24.06 -61.20 -23.66
CA ASN A 296 -22.76 -61.87 -23.64
C ASN A 296 -22.86 -63.33 -23.17
N ILE A 297 -23.68 -63.62 -22.15
CA ILE A 297 -23.94 -64.99 -21.70
C ILE A 297 -24.59 -65.80 -22.83
N ILE A 298 -25.65 -65.29 -23.45
CA ILE A 298 -26.35 -65.98 -24.56
C ILE A 298 -25.40 -66.21 -25.74
N LEU A 299 -24.60 -65.20 -26.10
CA LEU A 299 -23.61 -65.31 -27.16
C LEU A 299 -22.60 -66.41 -26.85
N ASN A 300 -22.04 -66.45 -25.64
CA ASN A 300 -21.11 -67.50 -25.22
C ASN A 300 -21.75 -68.89 -25.24
N GLU A 301 -22.98 -69.05 -24.74
CA GLU A 301 -23.71 -70.33 -24.81
C GLU A 301 -23.96 -70.77 -26.25
N THR A 302 -24.24 -69.84 -27.16
CA THR A 302 -24.41 -70.16 -28.59
C THR A 302 -23.09 -70.54 -29.24
N LEU A 303 -21.98 -69.88 -28.89
CA LEU A 303 -20.64 -70.22 -29.37
C LEU A 303 -20.22 -71.60 -28.88
N GLU A 304 -20.41 -71.91 -27.58
CA GLU A 304 -20.12 -73.23 -27.02
C GLU A 304 -20.94 -74.33 -27.72
N ARG A 305 -22.22 -74.07 -28.00
CA ARG A 305 -23.06 -75.00 -28.76
C ARG A 305 -22.56 -75.19 -30.19
N ILE A 306 -22.09 -74.14 -30.86
CA ILE A 306 -21.48 -74.23 -32.19
C ILE A 306 -20.20 -75.07 -32.11
N GLU A 307 -19.35 -74.84 -31.12
CA GLU A 307 -18.12 -75.62 -30.90
C GLU A 307 -18.41 -77.11 -30.67
N ASP A 308 -19.44 -77.45 -29.88
CA ASP A 308 -19.87 -78.83 -29.67
C ASP A 308 -20.38 -79.48 -30.98
N TRP A 309 -21.17 -78.74 -31.78
CA TRP A 309 -21.61 -79.22 -33.10
C TRP A 309 -20.44 -79.39 -34.08
N MET A 310 -19.46 -78.48 -34.05
CA MET A 310 -18.23 -78.61 -34.84
C MET A 310 -17.44 -79.84 -34.42
N ARG A 311 -17.22 -80.05 -33.12
CA ARG A 311 -16.53 -81.24 -32.60
C ARG A 311 -17.23 -82.53 -33.03
N LYS A 312 -18.57 -82.58 -32.92
CA LYS A 312 -19.36 -83.73 -33.37
C LYS A 312 -19.25 -83.96 -34.88
N TYR A 313 -19.30 -82.89 -35.68
CA TYR A 313 -19.14 -82.99 -37.12
C TYR A 313 -17.77 -83.56 -37.50
N ASP A 314 -16.71 -83.06 -36.87
CA ASP A 314 -15.34 -83.54 -37.10
C ASP A 314 -15.21 -85.02 -36.69
N GLU A 315 -15.70 -85.42 -35.53
CA GLU A 315 -15.71 -86.82 -35.10
C GLU A 315 -16.49 -87.73 -36.07
N ASP A 316 -17.65 -87.30 -36.53
CA ASP A 316 -18.46 -88.08 -37.47
C ASP A 316 -17.81 -88.14 -38.86
N MET A 317 -17.15 -87.06 -39.28
CA MET A 317 -16.34 -87.04 -40.51
C MET A 317 -15.17 -88.02 -40.40
N GLU A 318 -14.41 -87.99 -39.30
CA GLU A 318 -13.32 -88.93 -39.05
C GLU A 318 -13.80 -90.38 -39.05
N LYS A 319 -14.96 -90.68 -38.44
CA LYS A 319 -15.57 -92.03 -38.47
C LYS A 319 -15.92 -92.45 -39.89
N VAL A 320 -16.48 -91.56 -40.71
CA VAL A 320 -16.82 -91.83 -42.10
C VAL A 320 -15.55 -92.05 -42.93
N ASP A 321 -14.55 -91.20 -42.79
CA ASP A 321 -13.26 -91.33 -43.46
C ASP A 321 -12.53 -92.62 -43.07
N LEU A 322 -12.58 -93.01 -41.79
CA LEU A 322 -12.05 -94.28 -41.33
C LEU A 322 -12.78 -95.47 -41.98
N LYS A 323 -14.12 -95.43 -42.06
CA LYS A 323 -14.92 -96.46 -42.76
C LYS A 323 -14.55 -96.53 -44.24
N ILE A 324 -14.39 -95.39 -44.92
CA ILE A 324 -13.96 -95.33 -46.33
C ILE A 324 -12.57 -95.95 -46.47
N ARG A 325 -11.64 -95.62 -45.57
CA ARG A 325 -10.27 -96.16 -45.57
C ARG A 325 -10.27 -97.68 -45.38
N VAL A 326 -11.01 -98.20 -44.39
CA VAL A 326 -11.16 -99.64 -44.17
C VAL A 326 -11.74 -100.32 -45.40
N LYS A 327 -12.82 -99.79 -45.97
CA LYS A 327 -13.42 -100.35 -47.19
C LYS A 327 -12.45 -100.32 -48.37
N ARG A 328 -11.69 -99.24 -48.56
CA ARG A 328 -10.66 -99.15 -49.60
C ARG A 328 -9.58 -100.23 -49.41
N THR A 329 -9.12 -100.46 -48.18
CA THR A 329 -8.18 -101.53 -47.86
C THR A 329 -8.77 -102.92 -48.10
N ASP A 330 -10.03 -103.16 -47.70
CA ASP A 330 -10.74 -104.42 -47.96
C ASP A 330 -10.87 -104.70 -49.46
N PHE A 331 -11.26 -103.68 -50.25
CA PHE A 331 -11.33 -103.77 -51.71
C PHE A 331 -9.96 -104.08 -52.33
N GLN A 332 -8.90 -103.43 -51.83
CA GLN A 332 -7.54 -103.70 -52.29
C GLN A 332 -7.11 -105.14 -51.96
N ASN A 333 -7.33 -105.60 -50.73
CA ASN A 333 -7.05 -106.98 -50.32
C ASN A 333 -7.83 -108.01 -51.15
N MET A 334 -9.11 -107.75 -51.44
CA MET A 334 -9.92 -108.63 -52.29
C MET A 334 -9.42 -108.64 -53.74
N ARG A 335 -9.00 -107.48 -54.26
CA ARG A 335 -8.40 -107.37 -55.58
C ARG A 335 -7.09 -108.14 -55.67
N ASP A 336 -6.23 -108.03 -54.65
CA ASP A 336 -4.94 -108.73 -54.60
C ASP A 336 -5.14 -110.24 -54.46
N LYS A 337 -6.11 -110.69 -53.64
CA LYS A 337 -6.51 -112.11 -53.57
C LYS A 337 -7.01 -112.64 -54.91
N ARG A 338 -7.86 -111.88 -55.60
CA ARG A 338 -8.35 -112.24 -56.94
C ARG A 338 -7.18 -112.36 -57.93
N LEU A 339 -6.28 -111.39 -57.95
CA LEU A 339 -5.13 -111.38 -58.86
C LEU A 339 -4.16 -112.54 -58.57
N GLY A 340 -3.97 -112.88 -57.29
CA GLY A 340 -3.25 -114.09 -56.87
C GLY A 340 -3.91 -115.38 -57.36
N LEU A 341 -5.23 -115.50 -57.23
CA LEU A 341 -5.99 -116.66 -57.73
C LEU A 341 -5.93 -116.76 -59.27
N GLU A 342 -6.07 -115.64 -59.98
CA GLU A 342 -5.99 -115.57 -61.43
C GLU A 342 -4.61 -116.06 -61.92
N LYS A 343 -3.54 -115.64 -61.25
CA LYS A 343 -2.18 -116.16 -61.50
C LYS A 343 -2.06 -117.66 -61.25
N THR A 344 -2.64 -118.19 -60.16
CA THR A 344 -2.65 -119.64 -59.93
C THR A 344 -3.46 -120.41 -60.97
N PHE A 345 -4.58 -119.85 -61.45
CA PHE A 345 -5.35 -120.45 -62.54
C PHE A 345 -4.57 -120.44 -63.85
N GLU A 346 -3.89 -119.36 -64.19
CA GLU A 346 -3.01 -119.30 -65.36
C GLU A 346 -1.89 -120.34 -65.28
N ASP A 347 -1.26 -120.49 -64.11
CA ASP A 347 -0.22 -121.51 -63.89
C ASP A 347 -0.80 -122.93 -64.01
N HIS A 348 -1.97 -123.19 -63.44
CA HIS A 348 -2.65 -124.48 -63.55
C HIS A 348 -3.13 -124.77 -64.99
N ASP A 349 -3.64 -123.78 -65.71
CA ASP A 349 -4.11 -123.94 -67.09
C ASP A 349 -2.94 -124.20 -68.05
N LYS A 350 -1.76 -123.61 -67.80
CA LYS A 350 -0.52 -124.00 -68.49
C LYS A 350 -0.18 -125.47 -68.24
N VAL A 351 -0.17 -125.91 -66.98
CA VAL A 351 0.08 -127.32 -66.64
C VAL A 351 -0.96 -128.25 -67.28
N MET A 352 -2.23 -127.85 -67.32
CA MET A 352 -3.33 -128.62 -67.91
C MET A 352 -3.18 -128.73 -69.44
N LYS A 353 -2.80 -127.64 -70.12
CA LYS A 353 -2.51 -127.63 -71.57
C LYS A 353 -1.29 -128.50 -71.89
N ASP A 354 -0.24 -128.42 -71.08
CA ASP A 354 0.95 -129.28 -71.22
C ASP A 354 0.60 -130.77 -71.03
N TRP A 355 -0.31 -131.09 -70.12
CA TRP A 355 -0.82 -132.45 -69.93
C TRP A 355 -1.72 -132.93 -71.08
N CYS A 356 -2.61 -132.08 -71.58
CA CYS A 356 -3.51 -132.41 -72.70
C CYS A 356 -2.73 -132.63 -74.00
N THR A 357 -1.75 -131.79 -74.31
CA THR A 357 -0.86 -131.98 -75.48
C THR A 357 -0.07 -133.27 -75.37
N PHE A 358 0.46 -133.59 -74.18
CA PHE A 358 1.10 -134.90 -73.92
C PHE A 358 0.13 -136.08 -74.17
N LYS A 359 -1.12 -135.96 -73.72
CA LYS A 359 -2.20 -136.95 -73.93
C LYS A 359 -2.57 -137.11 -75.41
N GLU A 360 -2.73 -136.01 -76.15
CA GLU A 360 -3.07 -136.02 -77.57
C GLU A 360 -1.98 -136.67 -78.41
N ILE A 361 -0.71 -136.31 -78.16
CA ILE A 361 0.44 -136.94 -78.84
C ILE A 361 0.42 -138.46 -78.61
N ARG A 362 0.09 -138.89 -77.38
CA ARG A 362 -0.02 -140.32 -77.02
C ARG A 362 -1.20 -141.02 -77.70
N GLU A 363 -2.36 -140.38 -77.77
CA GLU A 363 -3.57 -140.97 -78.38
C GLU A 363 -3.44 -141.05 -79.91
N GLN A 364 -2.83 -140.05 -80.56
CA GLN A 364 -2.52 -140.09 -82.00
C GLN A 364 -1.60 -141.27 -82.34
N GLN A 365 -0.58 -141.54 -81.52
CA GLN A 365 0.29 -142.71 -81.68
C GLN A 365 -0.48 -144.03 -81.54
N ARG A 366 -1.47 -144.10 -80.65
CA ARG A 366 -2.33 -145.28 -80.49
C ARG A 366 -3.27 -145.47 -81.69
N LEU A 367 -3.96 -144.43 -82.13
CA LEU A 367 -4.89 -144.47 -83.26
C LEU A 367 -4.18 -144.84 -84.57
N TYR A 368 -2.93 -144.40 -84.77
CA TYR A 368 -2.11 -144.81 -85.91
C TYR A 368 -1.86 -146.33 -85.92
N ARG A 369 -1.50 -146.91 -84.75
CA ARG A 369 -1.33 -148.36 -84.60
C ARG A 369 -2.64 -149.12 -84.81
N GLU A 370 -3.76 -148.57 -84.36
CA GLU A 370 -5.06 -149.22 -84.45
C GLU A 370 -5.62 -149.21 -85.88
N LYS A 371 -5.44 -148.11 -86.64
CA LYS A 371 -5.77 -148.04 -88.08
C LYS A 371 -4.94 -149.03 -88.90
N MET A 372 -3.65 -149.17 -88.60
CA MET A 372 -2.77 -150.13 -89.26
C MET A 372 -3.25 -151.58 -89.04
N ASN A 373 -3.65 -151.92 -87.81
CA ASN A 373 -4.19 -153.26 -87.51
C ASN A 373 -5.57 -153.51 -88.15
N LYS A 374 -6.47 -152.53 -88.15
CA LYS A 374 -7.82 -152.67 -88.74
C LYS A 374 -7.79 -152.80 -90.26
N SER A 375 -6.88 -152.09 -90.93
CA SER A 375 -6.67 -152.25 -92.38
C SER A 375 -6.10 -153.63 -92.72
N ALA A 376 -5.16 -154.16 -91.92
CA ALA A 376 -4.69 -155.54 -92.06
C ALA A 376 -5.82 -156.59 -91.89
N ILE A 377 -6.73 -156.37 -90.93
CA ILE A 377 -7.88 -157.27 -90.68
C ILE A 377 -8.93 -157.20 -91.81
N MET A 378 -9.21 -156.02 -92.37
CA MET A 378 -10.15 -155.89 -93.49
C MET A 378 -9.63 -156.55 -94.77
N VAL A 379 -8.33 -156.47 -95.04
CA VAL A 379 -7.70 -157.21 -96.15
C VAL A 379 -7.83 -158.73 -95.94
N GLN A 380 -7.63 -159.22 -94.72
CA GLN A 380 -7.86 -160.64 -94.40
C GLN A 380 -9.34 -161.05 -94.57
N ALA A 381 -10.29 -160.21 -94.16
CA ALA A 381 -11.72 -160.51 -94.25
C ALA A 381 -12.25 -160.44 -95.70
N TRP A 382 -11.74 -159.51 -96.50
CA TRP A 382 -12.08 -159.38 -97.92
C TRP A 382 -11.63 -160.61 -98.72
N TRP A 383 -10.40 -161.10 -98.49
CA TRP A 383 -9.88 -162.29 -99.15
C TRP A 383 -10.67 -163.55 -98.77
N ARG A 384 -11.05 -163.70 -97.49
CA ARG A 384 -11.89 -164.82 -97.01
C ARG A 384 -13.30 -164.79 -97.60
N GLY A 385 -13.90 -163.61 -97.76
CA GLY A 385 -15.24 -163.44 -98.36
C GLY A 385 -15.29 -163.70 -99.86
N LEU A 386 -14.22 -163.38 -100.59
CA LEU A 386 -14.09 -163.65 -102.02
C LEU A 386 -13.98 -165.16 -102.32
N LEU A 387 -13.27 -165.91 -101.45
CA LEU A 387 -13.13 -167.37 -101.55
C LEU A 387 -14.47 -168.11 -101.44
N VAL A 388 -15.40 -167.62 -100.61
CA VAL A 388 -16.68 -168.31 -100.37
C VAL A 388 -17.67 -168.11 -101.53
N ARG A 389 -17.72 -166.93 -102.16
CA ARG A 389 -18.73 -166.63 -103.21
C ARG A 389 -18.45 -167.28 -104.56
N ARG A 390 -17.21 -167.74 -104.80
CA ARG A 390 -16.79 -168.31 -106.08
C ARG A 390 -16.77 -169.84 -106.14
N LYS A 391 -17.38 -170.52 -105.16
CA LYS A 391 -17.49 -172.00 -105.06
C LYS A 391 -16.17 -172.75 -105.37
N LEU A 392 -15.05 -172.16 -104.97
CA LEU A 392 -13.72 -172.76 -105.06
C LEU A 392 -13.18 -172.88 -103.64
N GLY A 393 -13.25 -174.08 -103.08
CA GLY A 393 -12.53 -174.42 -101.86
C GLY A 393 -13.29 -175.35 -100.91
N PRO A 394 -12.64 -176.40 -100.39
CA PRO A 394 -13.26 -177.43 -99.59
C PRO A 394 -13.58 -176.93 -98.18
N PHE A 395 -14.83 -177.07 -97.76
CA PHE A 395 -15.25 -176.80 -96.39
C PHE A 395 -14.74 -177.90 -95.46
N ARG A 396 -13.84 -177.55 -94.54
CA ARG A 396 -13.58 -178.38 -93.37
C ARG A 396 -13.57 -177.54 -92.09
N VAL A 397 -14.35 -178.07 -91.16
CA VAL A 397 -14.66 -177.60 -89.81
C VAL A 397 -13.45 -177.58 -88.86
N GLY A 398 -13.42 -176.56 -88.00
CA GLY A 398 -13.32 -176.84 -86.56
C GLY A 398 -12.20 -176.17 -85.76
N LYS A 399 -12.67 -175.64 -84.62
CA LYS A 399 -12.13 -175.73 -83.24
C LYS A 399 -11.30 -174.59 -82.64
N ARG A 400 -11.84 -174.15 -81.49
CA ARG A 400 -11.25 -173.88 -80.15
C ARG A 400 -9.96 -173.05 -80.14
N GLY A 401 -9.85 -171.96 -79.40
CA GLY A 401 -10.37 -171.69 -78.06
C GLY A 401 -9.18 -171.45 -77.11
N ARG A 402 -9.48 -170.94 -75.91
CA ARG A 402 -8.57 -170.73 -74.75
C ARG A 402 -7.57 -169.58 -74.89
N LYS A 403 -7.14 -168.93 -73.82
CA LYS A 403 -7.66 -168.63 -72.47
C LYS A 403 -6.48 -167.92 -71.76
N LYS A 404 -6.82 -166.87 -71.01
CA LYS A 404 -6.32 -166.52 -69.67
C LYS A 404 -4.89 -166.00 -69.43
N LYS A 405 -4.93 -165.07 -68.46
CA LYS A 405 -3.94 -164.62 -67.45
C LYS A 405 -2.86 -163.69 -68.02
N LYS A 406 -2.52 -162.58 -67.36
CA LYS A 406 -2.73 -162.19 -65.96
C LYS A 406 -2.92 -160.67 -65.91
#